data_AF-A0A0R1UTT7-F1
#
_entry.id   AF-A0A0R1UTT7-F1
#
_cell.length_a   1.000
_cell.length_b   1.000
_cell.length_c   1.000
_cell.angle_alpha   90.00
_cell.angle_beta   90.00
_cell.angle_gamma   90.00
#
_symmetry.space_group_name_H-M   'P 1'
#
loop_
_entity.id
_entity.type
_entity.pdbx_description
1 polymer ?
#
loop_
_entity_poly.entity_id
_entity_poly.type
_entity_poly.pdbx_seq_one_letter_code
_entity_poly.pdbx_strand_id
1 'polypeptide(L)'
;MMKRLRQMVIGLVTAVTLVTGGISSLSAPVTAQAATNTNSTTVNLKAKAGIAVDAKTGQILYSKNADQTLEVASMTKLLSIYMVLDAIHSGKLKWDQKITVNKDIAKVAQNTNLSNVPLRAGHQYTVKSLYQASLIYSANGAVEALGSAVAGSPHAFVTQMKAQAKKLGMTDVKIYNACGLTNKQVGKLGYSNVKGSAENEWSAADQAKLAVALLNKYPEVLQTTRVKKMWFEKGTNDATKMDNWNWMLKGLSASYAKLDVDGLKTGTSDAAGANFTGTANNNGNRIVTVVLHAAHKSETDPSRFQQTQKMMSYVYNNFKTVSYQAGDRVTGAKSVTTHDAKAKTANTALGQDVKLWIRNDQVASNISAKTQLKSKYSHKGDLEAPVTKNATVGTANISLKGDQLGFLGNTKTTKVPLKVTQTVEKANVFVRMWRSIVALF
;
A
#
# COMPACT_ATOMS: atom_id res chain seq x y z
N MET A 1 -23.30 -2.67 -72.25
CA MET A 1 -24.32 -3.69 -72.58
C MET A 1 -23.60 -4.96 -73.01
N MET A 2 -23.85 -6.08 -72.31
CA MET A 2 -23.48 -7.47 -72.67
C MET A 2 -21.98 -7.82 -72.72
N LYS A 3 -21.45 -8.48 -71.68
CA LYS A 3 -21.51 -9.94 -71.37
C LYS A 3 -20.46 -10.74 -72.14
N ARG A 4 -19.56 -11.36 -71.36
CA ARG A 4 -19.10 -12.75 -71.42
C ARG A 4 -18.27 -13.10 -72.68
N LEU A 5 -17.15 -13.81 -72.57
CA LEU A 5 -17.08 -15.26 -72.38
C LEU A 5 -15.57 -15.55 -72.24
N ARG A 6 -15.09 -16.24 -71.19
CA ARG A 6 -14.65 -17.66 -71.25
C ARG A 6 -13.81 -17.94 -72.50
N GLN A 7 -12.59 -18.46 -72.43
CA GLN A 7 -12.19 -19.65 -71.68
C GLN A 7 -10.69 -19.91 -71.98
N MET A 8 -9.99 -20.57 -71.05
CA MET A 8 -9.10 -21.73 -71.28
C MET A 8 -8.16 -21.76 -72.50
N VAL A 9 -6.92 -22.23 -72.48
CA VAL A 9 -6.04 -22.91 -71.51
C VAL A 9 -4.82 -23.33 -72.36
N ILE A 10 -3.62 -23.29 -71.78
CA ILE A 10 -2.46 -24.17 -72.05
C ILE A 10 -1.84 -24.19 -73.46
N GLY A 11 -0.53 -23.94 -73.53
CA GLY A 11 0.29 -24.24 -74.71
C GLY A 11 1.77 -23.98 -74.47
N LEU A 12 2.39 -24.91 -73.74
CA LEU A 12 3.82 -25.00 -73.44
C LEU A 12 4.66 -25.06 -74.73
N VAL A 13 5.67 -24.19 -74.89
CA VAL A 13 6.84 -24.47 -75.75
C VAL A 13 8.11 -24.19 -74.95
N THR A 14 8.79 -25.27 -74.64
CA THR A 14 10.15 -25.37 -74.11
C THR A 14 11.18 -24.81 -75.10
N ALA A 15 12.02 -23.89 -74.62
CA ALA A 15 13.32 -23.61 -75.22
C ALA A 15 14.39 -23.72 -74.13
N VAL A 16 15.28 -24.71 -74.31
CA VAL A 16 16.44 -25.01 -73.48
C VAL A 16 17.57 -24.07 -73.88
N THR A 17 18.17 -23.34 -72.94
CA THR A 17 19.62 -23.13 -72.93
C THR A 17 20.10 -22.67 -71.55
N LEU A 18 21.18 -23.31 -71.11
CA LEU A 18 21.85 -23.13 -69.83
C LEU A 18 22.61 -21.80 -69.79
N VAL A 19 22.82 -21.27 -68.57
CA VAL A 19 24.15 -21.09 -67.93
C VAL A 19 24.07 -19.97 -66.86
N THR A 20 24.28 -20.41 -65.62
CA THR A 20 24.83 -19.69 -64.44
C THR A 20 24.14 -18.45 -63.87
N GLY A 21 23.78 -18.56 -62.58
CA GLY A 21 24.09 -17.50 -61.61
C GLY A 21 22.97 -16.51 -61.28
N GLY A 22 21.85 -17.00 -60.76
CA GLY A 22 20.84 -16.15 -60.11
C GLY A 22 20.11 -16.93 -59.04
N ILE A 23 20.48 -16.73 -57.78
CA ILE A 23 19.72 -17.22 -56.62
C ILE A 23 18.45 -16.37 -56.54
N SER A 24 17.43 -16.76 -57.29
CA SER A 24 16.07 -16.26 -57.13
C SER A 24 15.53 -16.84 -55.84
N SER A 25 15.67 -16.08 -54.75
CA SER A 25 14.99 -16.36 -53.49
C SER A 25 13.49 -16.36 -53.78
N LEU A 26 12.87 -17.54 -53.66
CA LEU A 26 11.44 -17.69 -53.53
C LEU A 26 11.02 -16.95 -52.26
N SER A 27 10.66 -15.68 -52.40
CA SER A 27 9.93 -14.94 -51.38
C SER A 27 8.54 -15.57 -51.28
N ALA A 28 8.42 -16.61 -50.45
CA ALA A 28 7.15 -16.99 -49.88
C ALA A 28 6.51 -15.71 -49.28
N PRO A 29 5.21 -15.47 -49.46
CA PRO A 29 4.55 -14.41 -48.73
C PRO A 29 4.69 -14.75 -47.24
N VAL A 30 5.62 -14.08 -46.57
CA VAL A 30 5.62 -13.98 -45.12
C VAL A 30 4.36 -13.19 -44.81
N THR A 31 3.25 -13.89 -44.61
CA THR A 31 2.15 -13.35 -43.82
C THR A 31 2.78 -13.03 -42.47
N ALA A 32 3.07 -11.76 -42.26
CA ALA A 32 3.42 -11.24 -40.97
C ALA A 32 2.25 -11.57 -40.05
N GLN A 33 2.35 -12.71 -39.35
CA GLN A 33 1.56 -12.98 -38.18
C GLN A 33 1.96 -11.87 -37.23
N ALA A 34 1.13 -10.81 -37.16
CA ALA A 34 1.30 -9.79 -36.15
C ALA A 34 1.47 -10.54 -34.84
N ALA A 35 2.68 -10.47 -34.27
CA ALA A 35 2.92 -10.99 -32.95
C ALA A 35 1.93 -10.23 -32.07
N THR A 36 0.84 -10.89 -31.72
CA THR A 36 -0.02 -10.46 -30.65
C THR A 36 0.88 -10.55 -29.43
N ASN A 37 1.59 -9.45 -29.16
CA ASN A 37 2.17 -9.18 -27.86
C ASN A 37 0.99 -9.23 -26.91
N THR A 38 0.74 -10.44 -26.40
CA THR A 38 0.00 -10.66 -25.19
C THR A 38 0.79 -9.91 -24.15
N ASN A 39 0.40 -8.64 -23.94
CA ASN A 39 0.83 -7.84 -22.81
C ASN A 39 0.63 -8.74 -21.60
N SER A 40 1.72 -9.32 -21.09
CA SER A 40 1.65 -10.20 -19.94
C SER A 40 1.11 -9.35 -18.81
N THR A 41 -0.18 -9.52 -18.52
CA THR A 41 -0.91 -8.83 -17.46
C THR A 41 -0.45 -9.28 -16.07
N THR A 42 0.51 -10.21 -16.02
CA THR A 42 0.96 -10.89 -14.81
C THR A 42 2.41 -10.53 -14.52
N VAL A 43 2.65 -9.81 -13.42
CA VAL A 43 4.02 -9.65 -12.89
C VAL A 43 4.51 -11.02 -12.44
N ASN A 44 5.53 -11.58 -13.11
CA ASN A 44 6.23 -12.77 -12.65
C ASN A 44 7.11 -12.42 -11.43
N LEU A 45 6.45 -12.32 -10.28
CA LEU A 45 7.07 -11.96 -9.01
C LEU A 45 7.76 -13.19 -8.39
N LYS A 46 9.09 -13.14 -8.29
CA LYS A 46 9.91 -14.18 -7.65
C LYS A 46 10.02 -13.94 -6.14
N ALA A 47 8.89 -14.10 -5.44
CA ALA A 47 8.74 -14.00 -3.99
C ALA A 47 7.51 -14.82 -3.56
N LYS A 48 7.38 -15.24 -2.29
CA LYS A 48 6.21 -16.03 -1.84
C LYS A 48 4.92 -15.22 -1.87
N ALA A 49 4.97 -13.95 -1.44
CA ALA A 49 3.83 -13.04 -1.48
C ALA A 49 4.25 -11.63 -1.90
N GLY A 50 3.28 -10.87 -2.41
CA GLY A 50 3.45 -9.45 -2.65
C GLY A 50 2.16 -8.72 -2.99
N ILE A 51 2.13 -7.42 -2.71
CA ILE A 51 0.97 -6.55 -2.95
C ILE A 51 1.44 -5.14 -3.32
N ALA A 52 0.76 -4.50 -4.26
CA ALA A 52 0.94 -3.08 -4.55
C ALA A 52 -0.39 -2.36 -4.33
N VAL A 53 -0.37 -1.23 -3.62
CA VAL A 53 -1.56 -0.46 -3.30
C VAL A 53 -1.35 1.03 -3.49
N ASP A 54 -2.42 1.76 -3.78
CA ASP A 54 -2.45 3.21 -3.67
C ASP A 54 -2.32 3.65 -2.21
N ALA A 55 -1.40 4.57 -1.92
CA ALA A 55 -1.06 4.94 -0.55
C ALA A 55 -2.15 5.76 0.17
N LYS A 56 -3.08 6.38 -0.58
CA LYS A 56 -4.14 7.25 0.00
C LYS A 56 -5.44 6.48 0.22
N THR A 57 -5.87 5.71 -0.78
CA THR A 57 -7.16 5.02 -0.81
C THR A 57 -7.08 3.56 -0.38
N GLY A 58 -5.88 2.96 -0.41
CA GLY A 58 -5.70 1.52 -0.20
C GLY A 58 -6.21 0.66 -1.36
N GLN A 59 -6.43 1.24 -2.55
CA GLN A 59 -6.80 0.49 -3.75
C GLN A 59 -5.69 -0.51 -4.09
N ILE A 60 -6.05 -1.78 -4.32
CA ILE A 60 -5.09 -2.84 -4.65
C ILE A 60 -4.87 -2.84 -6.16
N LEU A 61 -3.60 -2.71 -6.57
CA LEU A 61 -3.16 -2.58 -7.95
C LEU A 61 -2.42 -3.84 -8.45
N TYR A 62 -1.92 -4.63 -7.50
CA TYR A 62 -1.34 -5.94 -7.73
C TYR A 62 -1.46 -6.79 -6.46
N SER A 63 -1.70 -8.09 -6.60
CA SER A 63 -1.74 -9.04 -5.48
C SER A 63 -1.22 -10.41 -5.89
N LYS A 64 -0.41 -11.02 -5.04
CA LYS A 64 0.04 -12.41 -5.09
C LYS A 64 0.12 -12.94 -3.67
N ASN A 65 -0.71 -13.92 -3.32
CA ASN A 65 -0.75 -14.54 -1.98
C ASN A 65 -0.77 -13.49 -0.84
N ALA A 66 -1.46 -12.36 -1.05
CA ALA A 66 -1.29 -11.20 -0.19
C ALA A 66 -1.81 -11.43 1.24
N ASP A 67 -2.73 -12.36 1.43
CA ASP A 67 -3.31 -12.73 2.73
C ASP A 67 -2.55 -13.88 3.42
N GLN A 68 -1.48 -14.41 2.80
CA GLN A 68 -0.68 -15.46 3.42
C GLN A 68 0.17 -14.91 4.57
N THR A 69 -0.05 -15.42 5.77
CA THR A 69 0.75 -15.10 6.97
C THR A 69 2.16 -15.68 6.84
N LEU A 70 3.16 -14.81 6.94
CA LEU A 70 4.56 -15.09 6.69
C LEU A 70 5.44 -14.30 7.66
N GLU A 71 6.65 -14.76 7.92
CA GLU A 71 7.63 -14.05 8.74
C GLU A 71 8.03 -12.73 8.09
N VAL A 72 7.99 -11.65 8.87
CA VAL A 72 8.21 -10.28 8.37
C VAL A 72 9.54 -9.66 8.80
N ALA A 73 10.24 -10.31 9.73
CA ALA A 73 11.50 -9.86 10.30
C ALA A 73 11.43 -8.36 10.67
N SER A 74 12.47 -7.58 10.34
CA SER A 74 12.60 -6.16 10.67
C SER A 74 11.54 -5.22 10.06
N MET A 75 10.66 -5.68 9.16
CA MET A 75 9.48 -4.86 8.79
C MET A 75 8.55 -4.64 9.98
N THR A 76 8.67 -5.46 11.03
CA THR A 76 8.04 -5.26 12.33
C THR A 76 8.19 -3.83 12.84
N LYS A 77 9.37 -3.25 12.64
CA LYS A 77 9.70 -1.93 13.17
C LYS A 77 8.74 -0.85 12.69
N LEU A 78 8.06 -1.01 11.56
CA LEU A 78 7.06 -0.05 11.12
C LEU A 78 5.85 0.03 12.06
N LEU A 79 5.43 -1.08 12.70
CA LEU A 79 4.37 -1.07 13.71
C LEU A 79 4.85 -0.39 14.99
N SER A 80 6.07 -0.71 15.42
CA SER A 80 6.69 -0.07 16.58
C SER A 80 6.83 1.44 16.36
N ILE A 81 7.27 1.86 15.18
CA ILE A 81 7.43 3.26 14.78
C ILE A 81 6.08 3.97 14.70
N TYR A 82 5.04 3.33 14.17
CA TYR A 82 3.68 3.88 14.20
C TYR A 82 3.24 4.24 15.63
N MET A 83 3.50 3.33 16.59
CA MET A 83 3.13 3.54 18.00
C MET A 83 4.03 4.57 18.69
N VAL A 84 5.32 4.63 18.36
CA VAL A 84 6.24 5.67 18.87
C VAL A 84 5.80 7.05 18.38
N LEU A 85 5.45 7.19 17.11
CA LEU A 85 4.92 8.44 16.57
C LEU A 85 3.59 8.83 17.22
N ASP A 86 2.71 7.86 17.48
CA ASP A 86 1.46 8.09 18.24
C ASP A 86 1.73 8.61 19.67
N ALA A 87 2.72 8.03 20.36
CA ALA A 87 3.15 8.51 21.66
C ALA A 87 3.76 9.92 21.60
N ILE A 88 4.48 10.26 20.52
CA ILE A 88 5.04 11.60 20.34
C ILE A 88 3.95 12.64 20.07
N HIS A 89 3.03 12.35 19.14
CA HIS A 89 1.94 13.28 18.78
C HIS A 89 0.93 13.47 19.90
N SER A 90 0.76 12.49 20.79
CA SER A 90 -0.06 12.62 22.01
C SER A 90 0.67 13.27 23.18
N GLY A 91 1.95 13.65 23.02
CA GLY A 91 2.76 14.28 24.06
C GLY A 91 3.30 13.32 25.14
N LYS A 92 3.07 12.01 25.00
CA LYS A 92 3.58 10.97 25.92
C LYS A 92 5.09 10.76 25.81
N LEU A 93 5.67 10.97 24.63
CA LEU A 93 7.11 11.00 24.41
C LEU A 93 7.52 12.31 23.74
N LYS A 94 8.75 12.78 23.99
CA LYS A 94 9.33 13.94 23.29
C LYS A 94 10.57 13.53 22.53
N TRP A 95 10.86 14.19 21.41
CA TRP A 95 12.00 13.86 20.55
C TRP A 95 13.36 13.96 21.26
N ASP A 96 13.52 14.93 22.15
CA ASP A 96 14.72 15.22 22.93
C ASP A 96 14.77 14.47 24.27
N GLN A 97 13.67 13.80 24.67
CA GLN A 97 13.64 12.97 25.86
C GLN A 97 14.73 11.89 25.78
N LYS A 98 15.47 11.75 26.88
CA LYS A 98 16.48 10.72 27.04
C LYS A 98 15.87 9.43 27.60
N ILE A 99 16.20 8.30 27.00
CA ILE A 99 15.82 6.96 27.44
C ILE A 99 17.05 6.27 28.00
N THR A 100 16.99 5.87 29.27
CA THR A 100 18.02 5.02 29.89
C THR A 100 17.87 3.59 29.39
N VAL A 101 18.93 3.04 28.78
CA VAL A 101 18.92 1.67 28.24
C VAL A 101 19.18 0.66 29.36
N ASN A 102 18.33 -0.36 29.50
CA ASN A 102 18.52 -1.42 30.49
C ASN A 102 19.52 -2.50 30.00
N LYS A 103 19.94 -3.39 30.91
CA LYS A 103 20.94 -4.43 30.63
C LYS A 103 20.52 -5.40 29.52
N ASP A 104 19.25 -5.80 29.48
CA ASP A 104 18.76 -6.80 28.53
C ASP A 104 18.65 -6.23 27.10
N ILE A 105 18.19 -4.97 26.97
CA ILE A 105 18.18 -4.26 25.69
C ILE A 105 19.60 -3.97 25.22
N ALA A 106 20.49 -3.54 26.12
CA ALA A 106 21.91 -3.37 25.79
C ALA A 106 22.52 -4.67 25.26
N LYS A 107 22.20 -5.83 25.86
CA LYS A 107 22.68 -7.13 25.38
C LYS A 107 22.23 -7.43 23.94
N VAL A 108 20.99 -7.09 23.57
CA VAL A 108 20.52 -7.18 22.18
C VAL A 108 21.25 -6.19 21.27
N ALA A 109 21.45 -4.96 21.74
CA ALA A 109 22.11 -3.89 20.97
C ALA A 109 23.60 -4.15 20.70
N GLN A 110 24.28 -4.89 21.58
CA GLN A 110 25.70 -5.20 21.48
C GLN A 110 26.00 -6.43 20.62
N ASN A 111 24.98 -7.14 20.13
CA ASN A 111 25.17 -8.25 19.21
C ASN A 111 25.44 -7.74 17.79
N THR A 112 26.69 -7.81 17.36
CA THR A 112 27.18 -7.32 16.06
C THR A 112 26.80 -8.21 14.88
N ASN A 113 26.33 -9.44 15.13
CA ASN A 113 25.78 -10.32 14.09
C ASN A 113 24.37 -9.92 13.67
N LEU A 114 23.78 -8.92 14.34
CA LEU A 114 22.45 -8.38 14.07
C LEU A 114 22.55 -6.88 13.77
N SER A 115 21.62 -6.34 12.99
CA SER A 115 21.60 -4.89 12.72
C SER A 115 21.38 -4.09 13.99
N ASN A 116 22.40 -3.35 14.42
CA ASN A 116 22.38 -2.55 15.64
C ASN A 116 23.30 -1.33 15.54
N VAL A 117 23.00 -0.33 16.37
CA VAL A 117 23.99 0.61 16.89
C VAL A 117 24.32 0.16 18.32
N PRO A 118 25.56 0.34 18.81
CA PRO A 118 25.92 -0.08 20.15
C PRO A 118 25.17 0.78 21.16
N LEU A 119 24.41 0.14 22.06
CA LEU A 119 23.78 0.80 23.20
C LEU A 119 24.37 0.24 24.48
N ARG A 120 24.72 1.12 25.42
CA ARG A 120 25.30 0.74 26.72
C ARG A 120 24.24 0.73 27.82
N ALA A 121 24.30 -0.27 28.69
CA ALA A 121 23.43 -0.34 29.85
C ALA A 121 23.67 0.85 30.78
N GLY A 122 22.59 1.47 31.27
CA GLY A 122 22.63 2.67 32.10
C GLY A 122 22.90 3.97 31.33
N HIS A 123 23.32 3.91 30.06
CA HIS A 123 23.50 5.11 29.24
C HIS A 123 22.17 5.63 28.71
N GLN A 124 22.13 6.91 28.40
CA GLN A 124 20.95 7.63 27.96
C GLN A 124 21.08 8.11 26.52
N TYR A 125 20.11 7.73 25.68
CA TYR A 125 20.05 8.15 24.27
C TYR A 125 18.74 8.89 24.00
N THR A 126 18.75 9.85 23.08
CA THR A 126 17.52 10.60 22.75
C THR A 126 16.52 9.73 21.98
N VAL A 127 15.22 9.97 22.16
CA VAL A 127 14.17 9.35 21.34
C VAL A 127 14.46 9.53 19.85
N LYS A 128 14.92 10.74 19.44
CA LYS A 128 15.29 11.04 18.05
C LYS A 128 16.41 10.15 17.52
N SER A 129 17.51 9.98 18.26
CA SER A 129 18.64 9.16 17.79
C SER A 129 18.25 7.68 17.69
N LEU A 130 17.48 7.16 18.65
CA LEU A 130 16.95 5.79 18.62
C LEU A 130 15.96 5.56 17.46
N TYR A 131 15.09 6.53 17.20
CA TYR A 131 14.13 6.50 16.09
C TYR A 131 14.84 6.48 14.73
N GLN A 132 15.82 7.35 14.56
CA GLN A 132 16.64 7.42 13.34
C GLN A 132 17.43 6.12 13.13
N ALA A 133 18.05 5.57 14.18
CA ALA A 133 18.77 4.30 14.10
C ALA A 133 17.85 3.11 13.75
N SER A 134 16.61 3.13 14.25
CA SER A 134 15.61 2.08 13.97
C SER A 134 15.17 2.06 12.49
N LEU A 135 15.03 3.22 11.86
CA LEU A 135 14.57 3.34 10.46
C LEU A 135 15.70 3.28 9.44
N ILE A 136 16.84 3.93 9.71
CA ILE A 136 17.97 4.00 8.78
C ILE A 136 18.78 2.71 8.84
N TYR A 137 19.23 2.32 10.03
CA TYR A 137 20.15 1.20 10.23
C TYR A 137 19.47 -0.08 10.72
N SER A 138 18.15 -0.06 10.89
CA SER A 138 17.37 -1.19 11.39
C SER A 138 17.78 -1.66 12.79
N ALA A 139 18.29 -0.74 13.63
CA ALA A 139 18.85 -1.08 14.94
C ALA A 139 17.81 -1.74 15.87
N ASN A 140 18.07 -2.97 16.31
CA ASN A 140 17.13 -3.76 17.11
C ASN A 140 17.01 -3.23 18.54
N GLY A 141 18.13 -3.02 19.23
CA GLY A 141 18.11 -2.48 20.59
C GLY A 141 17.45 -1.10 20.68
N ALA A 142 17.60 -0.28 19.64
CA ALA A 142 17.02 1.06 19.61
C ALA A 142 15.48 1.04 19.61
N VAL A 143 14.86 0.17 18.80
CA VAL A 143 13.41 0.07 18.75
C VAL A 143 12.83 -0.63 19.99
N GLU A 144 13.56 -1.57 20.60
CA GLU A 144 13.17 -2.18 21.89
C GLU A 144 13.21 -1.15 23.04
N ALA A 145 14.20 -0.26 23.05
CA ALA A 145 14.28 0.86 23.99
C ALA A 145 13.11 1.83 23.82
N LEU A 146 12.78 2.19 22.57
CA LEU A 146 11.63 3.04 22.27
C LEU A 146 10.31 2.38 22.70
N GLY A 147 10.11 1.11 22.37
CA GLY A 147 8.90 0.37 22.75
C GLY A 147 8.74 0.29 24.28
N SER A 148 9.83 0.03 24.99
CA SER A 148 9.85 0.03 26.45
C SER A 148 9.52 1.40 27.03
N ALA A 149 10.02 2.49 26.43
CA ALA A 149 9.67 3.85 26.85
C ALA A 149 8.19 4.19 26.61
N VAL A 150 7.58 3.65 25.53
CA VAL A 150 6.15 3.80 25.26
C VAL A 150 5.30 3.02 26.28
N ALA A 151 5.63 1.77 26.59
CA ALA A 151 4.72 0.89 27.33
C ALA A 151 5.16 0.54 28.76
N GLY A 152 6.33 1.02 29.19
CA GLY A 152 6.95 0.69 30.49
C GLY A 152 7.82 -0.57 30.45
N SER A 153 7.52 -1.54 29.58
CA SER A 153 8.33 -2.75 29.40
C SER A 153 8.20 -3.33 27.98
N PRO A 154 9.15 -4.18 27.52
CA PRO A 154 9.06 -4.86 26.23
C PRO A 154 7.80 -5.71 26.07
N HIS A 155 7.42 -6.49 27.11
CA HIS A 155 6.22 -7.34 27.05
C HIS A 155 4.93 -6.52 27.07
N ALA A 156 4.87 -5.43 27.83
CA ALA A 156 3.75 -4.51 27.79
C ALA A 156 3.63 -3.85 26.40
N PHE A 157 4.75 -3.54 25.75
CA PHE A 157 4.76 -3.01 24.40
C PHE A 157 4.22 -4.03 23.39
N VAL A 158 4.63 -5.30 23.45
CA VAL A 158 4.10 -6.37 22.59
C VAL A 158 2.59 -6.53 22.75
N THR A 159 2.07 -6.45 23.98
CA THR A 159 0.61 -6.44 24.23
C THR A 159 -0.07 -5.27 23.53
N GLN A 160 0.51 -4.07 23.61
CA GLN A 160 -0.02 -2.90 22.91
C GLN A 160 0.13 -3.02 21.38
N MET A 161 1.19 -3.64 20.86
CA MET A 161 1.39 -3.89 19.43
C MET A 161 0.27 -4.78 18.87
N LYS A 162 -0.09 -5.87 19.58
CA LYS A 162 -1.20 -6.74 19.18
C LYS A 162 -2.54 -5.99 19.15
N ALA A 163 -2.80 -5.16 20.17
CA ALA A 163 -3.99 -4.32 20.22
C ALA A 163 -4.00 -3.29 19.07
N GLN A 164 -2.86 -2.69 18.76
CA GLN A 164 -2.73 -1.73 17.68
C GLN A 164 -2.90 -2.40 16.30
N ALA A 165 -2.32 -3.57 16.08
CA ALA A 165 -2.50 -4.36 14.86
C ALA A 165 -3.99 -4.66 14.62
N LYS A 166 -4.72 -5.09 15.65
CA LYS A 166 -6.17 -5.30 15.58
C LYS A 166 -6.92 -4.01 15.20
N LYS A 167 -6.57 -2.86 15.79
CA LYS A 167 -7.16 -1.55 15.45
C LYS A 167 -6.91 -1.15 13.99
N LEU A 168 -5.78 -1.55 13.43
CA LEU A 168 -5.43 -1.34 12.01
C LEU A 168 -6.09 -2.38 11.08
N GLY A 169 -6.89 -3.30 11.62
CA GLY A 169 -7.55 -4.36 10.85
C GLY A 169 -6.59 -5.47 10.40
N MET A 170 -5.45 -5.63 11.08
CA MET A 170 -4.54 -6.76 10.90
C MET A 170 -5.00 -7.88 11.83
N THR A 171 -5.58 -8.95 11.26
CA THR A 171 -6.35 -9.93 12.02
C THR A 171 -5.63 -11.25 12.27
N ASP A 172 -4.60 -11.57 11.49
CA ASP A 172 -3.82 -12.81 11.63
C ASP A 172 -2.33 -12.49 11.85
N VAL A 173 -2.05 -11.88 13.01
CA VAL A 173 -0.69 -11.44 13.37
C VAL A 173 -0.14 -12.27 14.52
N LYS A 174 1.14 -12.63 14.42
CA LYS A 174 1.94 -13.15 15.55
C LYS A 174 3.01 -12.13 15.87
N ILE A 175 3.04 -11.68 17.13
CA ILE A 175 3.97 -10.64 17.59
C ILE A 175 4.57 -11.08 18.93
N TYR A 176 5.91 -11.11 18.97
CA TYR A 176 6.72 -11.54 20.10
C TYR A 176 7.70 -10.46 20.58
N ASN A 177 8.09 -9.52 19.74
CA ASN A 177 9.00 -8.42 20.12
C ASN A 177 8.84 -7.20 19.19
N ALA A 178 9.48 -6.08 19.55
CA ALA A 178 9.35 -4.81 18.84
C ALA A 178 10.23 -4.73 17.58
N CYS A 179 11.24 -5.59 17.46
CA CYS A 179 12.26 -5.50 16.42
C CYS A 179 12.10 -6.50 15.28
N GLY A 180 11.36 -7.60 15.48
CA GLY A 180 11.16 -8.68 14.52
C GLY A 180 12.25 -9.75 14.49
N LEU A 181 13.09 -9.81 15.52
CA LEU A 181 14.07 -10.90 15.70
C LEU A 181 13.38 -12.19 16.18
N THR A 182 14.09 -13.32 16.12
CA THR A 182 13.63 -14.56 16.76
C THR A 182 13.55 -14.40 18.28
N ASN A 183 12.68 -15.20 18.91
CA ASN A 183 12.56 -15.28 20.37
C ASN A 183 13.91 -15.61 21.05
N LYS A 184 14.75 -16.44 20.41
CA LYS A 184 16.11 -16.77 20.89
C LYS A 184 17.06 -15.57 20.79
N GLN A 185 17.04 -14.84 19.68
CA GLN A 185 17.95 -13.71 19.45
C GLN A 185 17.70 -12.53 20.40
N VAL A 186 16.45 -12.32 20.83
CA VAL A 186 16.13 -11.26 21.81
C VAL A 186 16.44 -11.66 23.26
N GLY A 187 16.84 -12.91 23.50
CA GLY A 187 17.26 -13.41 24.81
C GLY A 187 16.18 -13.21 25.89
N LYS A 188 16.51 -12.50 26.98
CA LYS A 188 15.61 -12.28 28.11
C LYS A 188 14.40 -11.39 27.79
N LEU A 189 14.42 -10.65 26.68
CA LEU A 189 13.24 -9.90 26.22
C LEU A 189 12.18 -10.81 25.61
N GLY A 190 12.54 -12.05 25.24
CA GLY A 190 11.64 -13.05 24.70
C GLY A 190 10.73 -13.70 25.75
N TYR A 191 10.04 -14.75 25.35
CA TYR A 191 9.13 -15.53 26.19
C TYR A 191 9.64 -16.95 26.38
N SER A 192 9.69 -17.44 27.63
CA SER A 192 10.20 -18.79 27.95
C SER A 192 9.30 -19.91 27.41
N ASN A 193 8.00 -19.66 27.25
CA ASN A 193 7.02 -20.61 26.72
C ASN A 193 6.86 -20.55 25.19
N VAL A 194 7.71 -19.80 24.48
CA VAL A 194 7.68 -19.65 23.03
C VAL A 194 8.95 -20.27 22.43
N LYS A 195 8.80 -21.00 21.32
CA LYS A 195 9.93 -21.61 20.60
C LYS A 195 10.99 -20.56 20.28
N GLY A 196 12.27 -20.93 20.42
CA GLY A 196 13.38 -20.02 20.14
C GLY A 196 13.41 -19.49 18.71
N SER A 197 12.91 -20.25 17.74
CA SER A 197 12.83 -19.87 16.33
C SER A 197 11.60 -19.02 15.97
N ALA A 198 10.69 -18.74 16.91
CA ALA A 198 9.50 -17.96 16.61
C ALA A 198 9.87 -16.52 16.29
N GLU A 199 9.34 -16.00 15.19
CA GLU A 199 9.49 -14.61 14.73
C GLU A 199 8.12 -13.99 14.49
N ASN A 200 8.08 -12.66 14.35
CA ASN A 200 6.82 -11.99 14.05
C ASN A 200 6.33 -12.35 12.64
N GLU A 201 5.04 -12.60 12.51
CA GLU A 201 4.39 -13.02 11.28
C GLU A 201 3.13 -12.20 11.02
N TRP A 202 2.91 -11.80 9.76
CA TRP A 202 1.63 -11.31 9.24
C TRP A 202 1.65 -11.29 7.71
N SER A 203 0.50 -11.00 7.10
CA SER A 203 0.34 -11.03 5.66
C SER A 203 0.88 -9.79 4.94
N ALA A 204 1.12 -9.89 3.63
CA ALA A 204 1.53 -8.73 2.82
C ALA A 204 0.44 -7.64 2.82
N ALA A 205 -0.84 -8.04 2.82
CA ALA A 205 -1.98 -7.14 2.94
C ALA A 205 -1.98 -6.40 4.29
N ASP A 206 -1.66 -7.09 5.39
CA ASP A 206 -1.56 -6.47 6.72
C ASP A 206 -0.38 -5.50 6.81
N GLN A 207 0.76 -5.85 6.23
CA GLN A 207 1.90 -4.94 6.11
C GLN A 207 1.55 -3.70 5.26
N ALA A 208 0.75 -3.86 4.21
CA ALA A 208 0.28 -2.74 3.39
C ALA A 208 -0.72 -1.84 4.15
N LYS A 209 -1.65 -2.41 4.93
CA LYS A 209 -2.54 -1.65 5.84
C LYS A 209 -1.73 -0.78 6.80
N LEU A 210 -0.71 -1.37 7.43
CA LEU A 210 0.20 -0.65 8.33
C LEU A 210 0.93 0.48 7.62
N ALA A 211 1.52 0.22 6.45
CA ALA A 211 2.26 1.24 5.69
C ALA A 211 1.35 2.38 5.22
N VAL A 212 0.15 2.08 4.72
CA VAL A 212 -0.86 3.08 4.33
C VAL A 212 -1.29 3.92 5.54
N ALA A 213 -1.58 3.27 6.68
CA ALA A 213 -1.95 3.99 7.90
C ALA A 213 -0.82 4.89 8.41
N LEU A 214 0.42 4.40 8.37
CA LEU A 214 1.61 5.15 8.76
C LEU A 214 1.82 6.38 7.87
N LEU A 215 1.78 6.22 6.54
CA LEU A 215 1.99 7.33 5.61
C LEU A 215 0.88 8.37 5.66
N ASN A 216 -0.37 7.96 5.90
CA ASN A 216 -1.50 8.88 5.99
C ASN A 216 -1.54 9.63 7.32
N LYS A 217 -1.14 8.98 8.44
CA LYS A 217 -1.17 9.59 9.77
C LYS A 217 0.10 10.37 10.10
N TYR A 218 1.26 9.85 9.70
CA TYR A 218 2.59 10.39 10.03
C TYR A 218 3.50 10.46 8.80
N PRO A 219 3.16 11.28 7.78
CA PRO A 219 3.95 11.41 6.55
C PRO A 219 5.39 11.85 6.79
N GLU A 220 5.68 12.51 7.92
CA GLU A 220 7.03 12.91 8.34
C GLU A 220 7.99 11.73 8.54
N VAL A 221 7.51 10.49 8.67
CA VAL A 221 8.36 9.29 8.69
C VAL A 221 9.30 9.24 7.47
N LEU A 222 8.82 9.75 6.34
CA LEU A 222 9.57 9.80 5.09
C LEU A 222 10.80 10.70 5.16
N GLN A 223 10.83 11.68 6.07
CA GLN A 223 12.01 12.52 6.28
C GLN A 223 13.19 11.69 6.81
N THR A 224 12.93 10.60 7.51
CA THR A 224 13.96 9.70 8.04
C THR A 224 14.22 8.53 7.11
N THR A 225 13.18 7.88 6.54
CA THR A 225 13.38 6.72 5.66
C THR A 225 14.11 7.07 4.36
N ARG A 226 14.08 8.34 3.93
CA ARG A 226 14.83 8.83 2.76
C ARG A 226 16.29 9.15 3.03
N VAL A 227 16.73 9.16 4.30
CA VAL A 227 18.11 9.48 4.65
C VAL A 227 19.00 8.33 4.26
N LYS A 228 19.93 8.58 3.33
CA LYS A 228 20.84 7.55 2.79
C LYS A 228 21.90 7.12 3.79
N LYS A 229 22.46 8.09 4.53
CA LYS A 229 23.55 7.90 5.48
C LYS A 229 23.39 8.89 6.63
N MET A 230 23.68 8.46 7.85
CA MET A 230 23.67 9.31 9.04
C MET A 230 24.64 8.77 10.08
N TRP A 231 25.18 9.64 10.94
CA TRP A 231 25.92 9.19 12.11
C TRP A 231 24.99 9.05 13.30
N PHE A 232 25.07 7.92 13.97
CA PHE A 232 24.56 7.75 15.34
C PHE A 232 25.63 8.24 16.31
N GLU A 233 25.24 9.07 17.30
CA GLU A 233 26.09 9.55 18.40
C GLU A 233 27.50 10.01 17.97
N LYS A 234 27.56 10.83 16.91
CA LYS A 234 28.81 11.31 16.30
C LYS A 234 29.71 11.98 17.34
N GLY A 235 30.99 11.60 17.36
CA GLY A 235 31.98 12.18 18.27
C GLY A 235 32.02 11.53 19.65
N THR A 236 31.26 10.46 19.87
CA THR A 236 31.29 9.66 21.10
C THR A 236 31.89 8.27 20.84
N ASN A 237 32.13 7.50 21.91
CA ASN A 237 32.56 6.11 21.81
C ASN A 237 31.49 5.17 21.22
N ASP A 238 30.22 5.61 21.14
CA ASP A 238 29.11 4.86 20.55
C ASP A 238 28.89 5.21 19.07
N ALA A 239 29.76 6.04 18.49
CA ALA A 239 29.60 6.57 17.14
C ALA A 239 29.51 5.45 16.09
N THR A 240 28.41 5.42 15.33
CA THR A 240 28.20 4.43 14.26
C THR A 240 27.76 5.12 12.98
N LYS A 241 28.44 4.80 11.86
CA LYS A 241 28.00 5.26 10.54
C LYS A 241 26.88 4.36 10.04
N MET A 242 25.67 4.90 10.01
CA MET A 242 24.49 4.20 9.56
C MET A 242 24.32 4.39 8.05
N ASP A 243 24.54 3.33 7.29
CA ASP A 243 24.16 3.26 5.88
C ASP A 243 22.74 2.67 5.76
N ASN A 244 21.86 3.33 4.99
CA ASN A 244 20.48 2.90 4.91
C ASN A 244 20.33 1.57 4.16
N TRP A 245 19.60 0.62 4.75
CA TRP A 245 19.35 -0.69 4.15
C TRP A 245 18.39 -0.64 2.95
N ASN A 246 17.68 0.46 2.72
CA ASN A 246 16.90 0.67 1.51
C ASN A 246 17.80 1.12 0.35
N TRP A 247 18.30 0.17 -0.42
CA TRP A 247 19.18 0.48 -1.56
C TRP A 247 18.45 1.06 -2.78
N MET A 248 17.13 1.16 -2.75
CA MET A 248 16.35 1.80 -3.81
C MET A 248 16.31 3.33 -3.70
N LEU A 249 16.78 3.91 -2.59
CA LEU A 249 16.88 5.37 -2.45
C LEU A 249 17.79 5.97 -3.53
N LYS A 250 17.43 7.15 -4.04
CA LYS A 250 18.12 7.83 -5.14
C LYS A 250 19.65 7.91 -4.95
N GLY A 251 20.39 7.27 -5.87
CA GLY A 251 21.86 7.25 -5.87
C GLY A 251 22.48 6.11 -5.07
N LEU A 252 21.70 5.13 -4.63
CA LEU A 252 22.20 3.86 -4.06
C LEU A 252 22.14 2.72 -5.11
N SER A 253 22.72 1.57 -4.76
CA SER A 253 23.04 0.47 -5.68
C SER A 253 21.84 -0.17 -6.38
N ALA A 254 20.64 -0.10 -5.80
CA ALA A 254 19.40 -0.62 -6.37
C ALA A 254 18.42 0.49 -6.78
N SER A 255 18.89 1.75 -6.87
CA SER A 255 18.06 2.87 -7.29
C SER A 255 17.69 2.77 -8.76
N TYR A 256 16.49 3.23 -9.11
CA TYR A 256 15.99 3.19 -10.48
C TYR A 256 15.46 4.57 -10.86
N ALA A 257 16.04 5.21 -11.87
CA ALA A 257 15.85 6.63 -12.16
C ALA A 257 14.39 7.06 -12.37
N LYS A 258 13.53 6.16 -12.85
CA LYS A 258 12.10 6.43 -13.10
C LYS A 258 11.21 6.22 -11.86
N LEU A 259 11.77 5.76 -10.75
CA LEU A 259 11.05 5.49 -9.50
C LEU A 259 11.62 6.37 -8.38
N ASP A 260 10.81 7.31 -7.91
CA ASP A 260 11.16 8.15 -6.75
C ASP A 260 10.85 7.41 -5.44
N VAL A 261 11.73 6.49 -5.06
CA VAL A 261 11.63 5.70 -3.82
C VAL A 261 12.22 6.47 -2.65
N ASP A 262 11.41 6.65 -1.59
CA ASP A 262 11.80 7.37 -0.38
C ASP A 262 11.51 6.61 0.93
N GLY A 263 11.17 5.31 0.83
CA GLY A 263 10.91 4.43 1.97
C GLY A 263 10.55 3.00 1.58
N LEU A 264 10.14 2.15 2.52
CA LEU A 264 10.01 2.39 3.96
C LEU A 264 10.95 1.52 4.79
N LYS A 265 10.88 0.19 4.63
CA LYS A 265 11.61 -0.73 5.53
C LYS A 265 11.88 -2.10 4.92
N THR A 266 13.14 -2.52 5.03
CA THR A 266 13.60 -3.90 4.74
C THR A 266 13.43 -4.83 5.94
N GLY A 267 13.38 -6.14 5.70
CA GLY A 267 13.47 -7.16 6.74
C GLY A 267 14.09 -8.45 6.23
N THR A 268 14.93 -9.08 7.05
CA THR A 268 15.58 -10.35 6.71
C THR A 268 15.79 -11.21 7.94
N SER A 269 15.56 -12.50 7.76
CA SER A 269 15.95 -13.61 8.61
C SER A 269 15.98 -14.87 7.76
N ASP A 270 16.51 -15.96 8.31
CA ASP A 270 16.57 -17.25 7.61
C ASP A 270 15.16 -17.74 7.22
N ALA A 271 14.17 -17.55 8.11
CA ALA A 271 12.79 -17.92 7.86
C ALA A 271 12.06 -16.95 6.92
N ALA A 272 12.33 -15.64 7.05
CA ALA A 272 11.65 -14.60 6.30
C ALA A 272 12.19 -14.39 4.86
N GLY A 273 13.41 -14.87 4.57
CA GLY A 273 14.12 -14.50 3.35
C GLY A 273 14.32 -12.99 3.24
N ALA A 274 14.27 -12.45 2.02
CA ALA A 274 14.44 -11.02 1.78
C ALA A 274 13.07 -10.31 1.61
N ASN A 275 12.68 -9.53 2.62
CA ASN A 275 11.46 -8.73 2.63
C ASN A 275 11.70 -7.24 2.39
N PHE A 276 10.76 -6.56 1.75
CA PHE A 276 10.77 -5.10 1.63
C PHE A 276 9.37 -4.50 1.53
N THR A 277 9.10 -3.51 2.37
CA THR A 277 8.02 -2.54 2.17
C THR A 277 8.61 -1.29 1.53
N GLY A 278 8.29 -1.08 0.26
CA GLY A 278 8.70 0.08 -0.54
C GLY A 278 7.57 1.09 -0.71
N THR A 279 7.92 2.36 -0.90
CA THR A 279 6.99 3.37 -1.42
C THR A 279 7.68 4.24 -2.45
N ALA A 280 6.93 4.63 -3.47
CA ALA A 280 7.38 5.57 -4.47
C ALA A 280 6.28 6.58 -4.76
N ASN A 281 6.67 7.81 -5.13
CA ASN A 281 5.73 8.86 -5.49
C ASN A 281 6.04 9.41 -6.88
N ASN A 282 5.14 9.21 -7.84
CA ASN A 282 5.27 9.82 -9.15
C ASN A 282 4.18 10.88 -9.34
N ASN A 283 4.56 12.17 -9.35
CA ASN A 283 3.64 13.30 -9.57
C ASN A 283 2.39 13.28 -8.67
N GLY A 284 2.57 12.96 -7.37
CA GLY A 284 1.47 12.91 -6.39
C GLY A 284 0.64 11.62 -6.45
N ASN A 285 1.07 10.63 -7.23
CA ASN A 285 0.49 9.30 -7.30
C ASN A 285 1.39 8.34 -6.53
N ARG A 286 1.22 8.30 -5.21
CA ARG A 286 2.05 7.49 -4.32
C ARG A 286 1.51 6.08 -4.19
N ILE A 287 2.39 5.09 -4.36
CA ILE A 287 2.08 3.68 -4.13
C ILE A 287 2.91 3.12 -2.98
N VAL A 288 2.39 2.06 -2.36
CA VAL A 288 3.09 1.19 -1.43
C VAL A 288 3.19 -0.19 -2.07
N THR A 289 4.36 -0.81 -1.98
CA THR A 289 4.58 -2.19 -2.39
C THR A 289 5.13 -2.99 -1.21
N VAL A 290 4.65 -4.22 -1.03
CA VAL A 290 5.23 -5.17 -0.08
C VAL A 290 5.66 -6.40 -0.85
N VAL A 291 6.90 -6.85 -0.63
CA VAL A 291 7.46 -8.11 -1.11
C VAL A 291 7.86 -8.94 0.10
N LEU A 292 7.32 -10.16 0.19
CA LEU A 292 7.63 -11.13 1.24
C LEU A 292 8.34 -12.36 0.68
N HIS A 293 9.41 -12.77 1.33
CA HIS A 293 10.19 -13.97 1.04
C HIS A 293 10.72 -13.99 -0.39
N ALA A 294 11.37 -12.91 -0.82
CA ALA A 294 12.23 -12.97 -2.00
C ALA A 294 13.50 -13.77 -1.68
N ALA A 295 14.19 -14.22 -2.73
CA ALA A 295 15.47 -14.91 -2.56
C ALA A 295 16.47 -14.06 -1.77
N HIS A 296 17.29 -14.75 -0.98
CA HIS A 296 18.33 -14.13 -0.17
C HIS A 296 19.56 -15.05 -0.12
N LYS A 297 20.39 -14.99 -1.17
CA LYS A 297 21.58 -15.84 -1.30
C LYS A 297 22.78 -15.30 -0.52
N SER A 298 22.80 -14.00 -0.26
CA SER A 298 23.83 -13.31 0.52
C SER A 298 23.29 -11.97 1.03
N GLU A 299 24.01 -11.35 1.96
CA GLU A 299 23.72 -10.01 2.48
C GLU A 299 23.61 -8.94 1.39
N THR A 300 24.29 -9.14 0.25
CA THR A 300 24.30 -8.22 -0.90
C THR A 300 23.28 -8.58 -1.98
N ASP A 301 22.45 -9.61 -1.78
CA ASP A 301 21.46 -10.06 -2.78
C ASP A 301 20.33 -9.01 -2.96
N PRO A 302 20.19 -8.42 -4.17
CA PRO A 302 19.22 -7.35 -4.42
C PRO A 302 17.82 -7.88 -4.77
N SER A 303 17.54 -9.18 -4.67
CA SER A 303 16.32 -9.83 -5.17
C SER A 303 15.01 -9.16 -4.70
N ARG A 304 14.93 -8.71 -3.45
CA ARG A 304 13.76 -7.98 -2.92
C ARG A 304 13.52 -6.65 -3.66
N PHE A 305 14.60 -5.93 -3.98
CA PHE A 305 14.55 -4.63 -4.65
C PHE A 305 14.22 -4.80 -6.13
N GLN A 306 14.79 -5.82 -6.78
CA GLN A 306 14.42 -6.18 -8.16
C GLN A 306 12.93 -6.55 -8.28
N GLN A 307 12.41 -7.35 -7.33
CA GLN A 307 10.99 -7.72 -7.27
C GLN A 307 10.10 -6.49 -7.01
N THR A 308 10.53 -5.61 -6.13
CA THR A 308 9.83 -4.35 -5.84
C THR A 308 9.81 -3.42 -7.04
N GLN A 309 10.94 -3.23 -7.72
CA GLN A 309 11.04 -2.44 -8.95
C GLN A 309 10.09 -2.95 -10.03
N LYS A 310 9.98 -4.28 -10.21
CA LYS A 310 9.03 -4.88 -11.17
C LYS A 310 7.59 -4.53 -10.83
N MET A 311 7.19 -4.63 -9.55
CA MET A 311 5.84 -4.27 -9.11
C MET A 311 5.56 -2.77 -9.30
N MET A 312 6.48 -1.91 -8.88
CA MET A 312 6.32 -0.46 -9.04
C MET A 312 6.24 -0.06 -10.52
N SER A 313 7.15 -0.59 -11.35
CA SER A 313 7.14 -0.36 -12.80
C SER A 313 5.86 -0.87 -13.46
N TYR A 314 5.38 -2.05 -13.06
CA TYR A 314 4.11 -2.58 -13.55
C TYR A 314 2.96 -1.61 -13.28
N VAL A 315 2.84 -1.12 -12.04
CA VAL A 315 1.76 -0.19 -11.67
C VAL A 315 1.85 1.10 -12.50
N TYR A 316 3.00 1.76 -12.53
CA TYR A 316 3.14 3.03 -13.24
C TYR A 316 3.05 2.90 -14.77
N ASN A 317 3.36 1.74 -15.35
CA ASN A 317 3.26 1.53 -16.79
C ASN A 317 1.87 1.07 -17.26
N ASN A 318 1.06 0.48 -16.37
CA ASN A 318 -0.21 -0.16 -16.76
C ASN A 318 -1.45 0.53 -16.21
N PHE A 319 -1.29 1.51 -15.31
CA PHE A 319 -2.39 2.25 -14.72
C PHE A 319 -2.26 3.75 -14.97
N LYS A 320 -3.41 4.39 -15.07
CA LYS A 320 -3.60 5.84 -15.11
C LYS A 320 -4.58 6.25 -14.00
N THR A 321 -4.56 7.51 -13.63
CA THR A 321 -5.43 8.02 -12.55
C THR A 321 -6.61 8.81 -13.09
N VAL A 322 -7.78 8.62 -12.48
CA VAL A 322 -8.96 9.47 -12.65
C VAL A 322 -9.19 10.20 -11.33
N SER A 323 -9.31 11.52 -11.38
CA SER A 323 -9.53 12.36 -10.20
C SER A 323 -10.94 12.94 -10.23
N TYR A 324 -11.59 12.94 -9.06
CA TYR A 324 -12.79 13.70 -8.79
C TYR A 324 -12.46 14.70 -7.67
N GLN A 325 -12.86 15.95 -7.85
CA GLN A 325 -12.70 17.02 -6.86
C GLN A 325 -13.92 17.07 -5.92
N ALA A 326 -13.75 17.73 -4.78
CA ALA A 326 -14.89 18.13 -3.95
C ALA A 326 -15.88 18.96 -4.79
N GLY A 327 -17.17 18.62 -4.73
CA GLY A 327 -18.21 19.22 -5.57
C GLY A 327 -18.55 18.43 -6.83
N ASP A 328 -17.70 17.48 -7.25
CA ASP A 328 -17.99 16.63 -8.40
C ASP A 328 -19.14 15.66 -8.12
N ARG A 329 -19.85 15.28 -9.20
CA ARG A 329 -20.99 14.36 -9.16
C ARG A 329 -20.59 13.04 -9.80
N VAL A 330 -20.57 11.96 -9.03
CA VAL A 330 -20.21 10.62 -9.51
C VAL A 330 -21.45 9.84 -9.94
N THR A 331 -21.36 9.10 -11.04
CA THR A 331 -22.44 8.21 -11.51
C THR A 331 -22.90 7.25 -10.42
N GLY A 332 -24.22 7.13 -10.21
CA GLY A 332 -24.82 6.35 -9.13
C GLY A 332 -24.91 7.08 -7.77
N ALA A 333 -24.27 8.24 -7.62
CA ALA A 333 -24.36 9.10 -6.44
C ALA A 333 -24.60 10.58 -6.80
N LYS A 334 -25.23 10.84 -7.95
CA LYS A 334 -25.60 12.20 -8.39
C LYS A 334 -26.78 12.76 -7.60
N SER A 335 -27.66 11.90 -7.10
CA SER A 335 -28.80 12.28 -6.29
C SER A 335 -29.19 11.16 -5.34
N VAL A 336 -29.99 11.51 -4.34
CA VAL A 336 -30.67 10.59 -3.43
C VAL A 336 -32.17 10.88 -3.46
N THR A 337 -32.98 9.86 -3.24
CA THR A 337 -34.41 10.00 -2.97
C THR A 337 -34.62 10.72 -1.63
N THR A 338 -35.74 11.39 -1.47
CA THR A 338 -36.02 12.21 -0.28
C THR A 338 -37.37 11.85 0.33
N HIS A 339 -37.40 11.76 1.65
CA HIS A 339 -38.60 11.61 2.46
C HIS A 339 -39.01 12.97 3.04
N ASP A 340 -40.32 13.21 3.16
CA ASP A 340 -40.91 14.44 3.70
C ASP A 340 -40.50 15.76 3.01
N ALA A 341 -39.78 15.69 1.89
CA ALA A 341 -39.27 16.86 1.17
C ALA A 341 -40.25 17.40 0.11
N LYS A 342 -40.07 18.68 -0.26
CA LYS A 342 -40.78 19.31 -1.39
C LYS A 342 -40.51 18.58 -2.71
N ALA A 343 -39.23 18.30 -3.01
CA ALA A 343 -38.82 17.50 -4.16
C ALA A 343 -38.83 16.00 -3.84
N LYS A 344 -38.84 15.13 -4.86
CA LYS A 344 -38.69 13.67 -4.69
C LYS A 344 -37.23 13.21 -4.61
N THR A 345 -36.29 14.08 -5.02
CA THR A 345 -34.86 13.81 -4.98
C THR A 345 -34.08 15.06 -4.56
N ALA A 346 -32.91 14.84 -3.97
CA ALA A 346 -31.92 15.86 -3.66
C ALA A 346 -30.63 15.58 -4.44
N ASN A 347 -30.02 16.65 -4.97
CA ASN A 347 -28.76 16.54 -5.70
C ASN A 347 -27.62 16.41 -4.70
N THR A 348 -26.69 15.50 -5.00
CA THR A 348 -25.53 15.22 -4.17
C THR A 348 -24.23 15.38 -4.93
N ALA A 349 -23.16 15.68 -4.20
CA ALA A 349 -21.81 15.82 -4.71
C ALA A 349 -20.81 15.28 -3.69
N LEU A 350 -19.61 14.94 -4.16
CA LEU A 350 -18.52 14.52 -3.28
C LEU A 350 -18.13 15.66 -2.33
N GLY A 351 -17.85 15.31 -1.08
CA GLY A 351 -17.46 16.25 -0.05
C GLY A 351 -15.96 16.51 0.05
N GLN A 352 -15.15 15.72 -0.67
CA GLN A 352 -13.69 15.81 -0.73
C GLN A 352 -13.17 15.20 -2.05
N ASP A 353 -11.92 15.49 -2.37
CA ASP A 353 -11.25 14.94 -3.55
C ASP A 353 -10.97 13.44 -3.37
N VAL A 354 -11.07 12.70 -4.47
CA VAL A 354 -10.67 11.29 -4.57
C VAL A 354 -9.97 11.06 -5.89
N LYS A 355 -8.85 10.34 -5.82
CA LYS A 355 -8.10 9.89 -6.99
C LYS A 355 -8.11 8.37 -7.01
N LEU A 356 -8.51 7.79 -8.13
CA LEU A 356 -8.58 6.35 -8.33
C LEU A 356 -7.68 5.95 -9.49
N TRP A 357 -7.10 4.76 -9.38
CA TRP A 357 -6.33 4.16 -10.45
C TRP A 357 -7.23 3.26 -11.29
N ILE A 358 -7.10 3.37 -12.61
CA ILE A 358 -7.73 2.47 -13.56
C ILE A 358 -6.66 1.94 -14.50
N ARG A 359 -6.85 0.72 -15.02
CA ARG A 359 -5.91 0.20 -16.03
C ARG A 359 -5.95 1.08 -17.28
N ASN A 360 -4.85 1.10 -18.04
CA ASN A 360 -4.74 1.94 -19.23
C ASN A 360 -5.79 1.62 -20.29
N ASP A 361 -6.24 0.36 -20.37
CA ASP A 361 -7.32 -0.14 -21.24
C ASP A 361 -8.73 0.13 -20.70
N GLN A 362 -8.87 0.68 -19.49
CA GLN A 362 -10.15 1.06 -18.90
C GLN A 362 -10.48 2.54 -19.14
N VAL A 363 -11.77 2.87 -18.99
CA VAL A 363 -12.33 4.22 -19.16
C VAL A 363 -12.94 4.73 -17.87
N ALA A 364 -12.97 6.05 -17.69
CA ALA A 364 -13.46 6.70 -16.47
C ALA A 364 -14.93 6.36 -16.15
N SER A 365 -15.76 6.05 -17.15
CA SER A 365 -17.16 5.63 -16.98
C SER A 365 -17.32 4.28 -16.27
N ASN A 366 -16.23 3.51 -16.09
CA ASN A 366 -16.24 2.32 -15.25
C ASN A 366 -16.33 2.65 -13.75
N ILE A 367 -16.10 3.91 -13.36
CA ILE A 367 -16.22 4.36 -11.98
C ILE A 367 -17.69 4.70 -11.70
N SER A 368 -18.25 4.07 -10.67
CA SER A 368 -19.60 4.33 -10.18
C SER A 368 -19.63 4.32 -8.66
N ALA A 369 -20.68 4.86 -8.07
CA ALA A 369 -20.85 4.91 -6.63
C ALA A 369 -22.24 4.43 -6.22
N LYS A 370 -22.34 3.85 -5.03
CA LYS A 370 -23.61 3.67 -4.30
C LYS A 370 -23.66 4.62 -3.13
N THR A 371 -24.80 5.27 -2.92
CA THR A 371 -24.98 6.18 -1.78
C THR A 371 -25.26 5.39 -0.51
N GLN A 372 -24.73 5.86 0.62
CA GLN A 372 -25.03 5.36 1.95
C GLN A 372 -25.25 6.54 2.87
N LEU A 373 -26.51 6.78 3.24
CA LEU A 373 -26.87 7.88 4.15
C LEU A 373 -26.53 7.55 5.61
N LYS A 374 -26.19 8.57 6.40
CA LYS A 374 -26.08 8.42 7.86
C LYS A 374 -27.48 8.27 8.45
N SER A 375 -27.63 7.44 9.48
CA SER A 375 -28.93 7.16 10.09
C SER A 375 -29.70 8.41 10.50
N LYS A 376 -29.00 9.46 11.00
CA LYS A 376 -29.63 10.73 11.39
C LYS A 376 -30.24 11.55 10.23
N TYR A 377 -29.88 11.23 8.99
CA TYR A 377 -30.41 11.86 7.78
C TYR A 377 -31.26 10.89 6.95
N SER A 378 -31.51 9.67 7.43
CA SER A 378 -32.16 8.64 6.64
C SER A 378 -33.46 8.17 7.27
N HIS A 379 -34.53 8.16 6.48
CA HIS A 379 -35.78 7.47 6.77
C HIS A 379 -35.98 6.36 5.74
N LYS A 380 -35.89 5.09 6.17
CA LYS A 380 -36.02 3.90 5.29
C LYS A 380 -35.14 3.94 4.02
N GLY A 381 -33.97 4.57 4.10
CA GLY A 381 -33.03 4.68 2.97
C GLY A 381 -33.15 6.00 2.17
N ASP A 382 -34.24 6.75 2.35
CA ASP A 382 -34.43 8.07 1.75
C ASP A 382 -33.86 9.16 2.64
N LEU A 383 -33.49 10.30 2.03
CA LEU A 383 -33.00 11.47 2.75
C LEU A 383 -34.15 12.21 3.45
N GLU A 384 -34.11 12.26 4.77
CA GLU A 384 -35.12 12.93 5.60
C GLU A 384 -34.97 14.46 5.56
N ALA A 385 -36.03 15.18 5.17
CA ALA A 385 -36.06 16.63 5.27
C ALA A 385 -36.32 17.11 6.72
N PRO A 386 -35.86 18.31 7.11
CA PRO A 386 -35.09 19.26 6.32
C PRO A 386 -33.58 18.99 6.40
N VAL A 387 -32.87 19.35 5.33
CA VAL A 387 -31.40 19.31 5.29
C VAL A 387 -30.86 20.61 4.71
N THR A 388 -29.90 21.24 5.39
CA THR A 388 -29.25 22.45 4.90
C THR A 388 -28.31 22.17 3.74
N LYS A 389 -28.18 23.12 2.80
CA LYS A 389 -27.17 23.07 1.74
C LYS A 389 -25.77 22.73 2.30
N ASN A 390 -25.01 21.94 1.56
CA ASN A 390 -23.65 21.48 1.89
C ASN A 390 -23.53 20.54 3.12
N ALA A 391 -24.65 20.12 3.74
CA ALA A 391 -24.59 19.13 4.80
C ALA A 391 -24.04 17.80 4.28
N THR A 392 -23.08 17.22 5.02
CA THR A 392 -22.56 15.87 4.74
C THR A 392 -23.56 14.82 5.23
N VAL A 393 -24.37 14.31 4.30
CA VAL A 393 -25.50 13.42 4.57
C VAL A 393 -25.13 11.94 4.61
N GLY A 394 -23.98 11.56 4.06
CA GLY A 394 -23.61 10.16 3.88
C GLY A 394 -22.24 9.97 3.27
N THR A 395 -22.07 8.83 2.61
CA THR A 395 -20.90 8.51 1.77
C THR A 395 -21.34 8.06 0.37
N ALA A 396 -20.52 8.38 -0.62
CA ALA A 396 -20.44 7.67 -1.89
C ALA A 396 -19.47 6.50 -1.71
N ASN A 397 -19.98 5.28 -1.82
CA ASN A 397 -19.19 4.06 -1.83
C ASN A 397 -18.79 3.80 -3.29
N ILE A 398 -17.61 4.29 -3.68
CA ILE A 398 -17.12 4.30 -5.06
C ILE A 398 -16.48 2.96 -5.40
N SER A 399 -16.91 2.35 -6.50
CA SER A 399 -16.39 1.10 -7.08
C SER A 399 -15.89 1.30 -8.51
N LEU A 400 -15.00 0.41 -8.95
CA LEU A 400 -14.55 0.32 -10.33
C LEU A 400 -15.10 -0.95 -10.97
N LYS A 401 -15.90 -0.81 -12.04
CA LYS A 401 -16.42 -1.95 -12.80
C LYS A 401 -15.25 -2.76 -13.39
N GLY A 402 -15.26 -4.06 -13.13
CA GLY A 402 -14.21 -4.99 -13.59
C GLY A 402 -12.97 -5.05 -12.69
N ASP A 403 -12.95 -4.32 -11.56
CA ASP A 403 -11.92 -4.49 -10.54
C ASP A 403 -12.16 -5.77 -9.73
N GLN A 404 -11.22 -6.71 -9.85
CA GLN A 404 -11.24 -7.97 -9.12
C GLN A 404 -10.50 -7.87 -7.79
N LEU A 405 -9.60 -6.89 -7.63
CA LEU A 405 -8.72 -6.80 -6.47
C LEU A 405 -9.39 -6.03 -5.33
N GLY A 406 -10.03 -4.90 -5.64
CA GLY A 406 -10.70 -4.06 -4.64
C GLY A 406 -9.72 -3.22 -3.81
N PHE A 407 -10.03 -3.04 -2.53
CA PHE A 407 -9.29 -2.19 -1.60
C PHE A 407 -8.89 -2.99 -0.36
N LEU A 408 -7.84 -2.51 0.32
CA LEU A 408 -7.41 -3.06 1.61
C LEU A 408 -8.59 -3.19 2.60
N GLY A 409 -8.59 -4.29 3.36
CA GLY A 409 -9.71 -4.63 4.25
C GLY A 409 -10.83 -5.43 3.59
N ASN A 410 -10.56 -6.08 2.45
CA ASN A 410 -11.48 -6.94 1.71
C ASN A 410 -12.76 -6.22 1.28
N THR A 411 -12.63 -4.94 0.90
CA THR A 411 -13.76 -4.14 0.43
C THR A 411 -13.67 -3.94 -1.09
N LYS A 412 -14.81 -3.80 -1.77
CA LYS A 412 -14.88 -3.49 -3.21
C LYS A 412 -15.11 -2.00 -3.49
N THR A 413 -15.13 -1.18 -2.46
CA THR A 413 -15.47 0.24 -2.58
C THR A 413 -14.63 1.10 -1.65
N THR A 414 -14.24 2.29 -2.10
CA THR A 414 -13.75 3.33 -1.20
C THR A 414 -14.87 4.30 -0.80
N LYS A 415 -14.90 4.72 0.46
CA LYS A 415 -15.94 5.61 0.99
C LYS A 415 -15.48 7.07 0.92
N VAL A 416 -16.27 7.90 0.24
CA VAL A 416 -16.02 9.34 0.13
C VAL A 416 -17.22 10.09 0.72
N PRO A 417 -17.04 11.10 1.59
CA PRO A 417 -18.15 11.93 2.07
C PRO A 417 -19.06 12.42 0.94
N LEU A 418 -20.37 12.38 1.16
CA LEU A 418 -21.39 12.84 0.23
C LEU A 418 -22.16 14.01 0.84
N LYS A 419 -22.26 15.12 0.11
CA LYS A 419 -22.96 16.35 0.51
C LYS A 419 -24.17 16.61 -0.38
N VAL A 420 -25.20 17.25 0.16
CA VAL A 420 -26.29 17.82 -0.66
C VAL A 420 -25.89 19.18 -1.23
N THR A 421 -26.24 19.44 -2.49
CA THR A 421 -25.85 20.68 -3.19
C THR A 421 -26.84 21.83 -3.02
N GLN A 422 -27.97 21.56 -2.38
CA GLN A 422 -29.06 22.50 -2.14
C GLN A 422 -29.69 22.25 -0.76
N THR A 423 -30.45 23.23 -0.28
CA THR A 423 -31.35 23.02 0.87
C THR A 423 -32.49 22.10 0.45
N VAL A 424 -32.74 21.07 1.26
CA VAL A 424 -33.85 20.13 1.10
C VAL A 424 -34.91 20.53 2.11
N GLU A 425 -35.93 21.26 1.65
CA GLU A 425 -37.00 21.76 2.50
C GLU A 425 -38.10 20.71 2.71
N LYS A 426 -38.75 20.74 3.88
CA LYS A 426 -39.94 19.94 4.14
C LYS A 426 -41.08 20.34 3.21
N ALA A 427 -41.80 19.35 2.70
CA ALA A 427 -43.10 19.54 2.09
C ALA A 427 -44.10 20.11 3.12
N ASN A 428 -45.10 20.82 2.62
CA ASN A 428 -46.16 21.33 3.48
C ASN A 428 -46.90 20.18 4.20
N VAL A 429 -47.59 20.51 5.30
CA VAL A 429 -48.23 19.51 6.17
C VAL A 429 -49.26 18.65 5.42
N PHE A 430 -50.05 19.25 4.53
CA PHE A 430 -51.08 18.54 3.75
C PHE A 430 -50.49 17.51 2.78
N VAL A 431 -49.41 17.87 2.07
CA VAL A 431 -48.70 16.96 1.16
C VAL A 431 -48.11 15.78 1.93
N ARG A 432 -47.58 16.03 3.13
CA ARG A 432 -47.02 14.96 3.98
C ARG A 432 -48.11 14.05 4.50
N MET A 433 -49.20 14.61 5.03
CA MET A 433 -50.35 13.84 5.50
C MET A 433 -50.95 12.97 4.40
N TRP A 434 -51.14 13.52 3.19
CA TRP A 434 -51.61 12.75 2.04
C TRP A 434 -50.67 11.60 1.67
N ARG A 435 -49.34 11.84 1.64
CA ARG A 435 -48.34 10.79 1.38
C ARG A 435 -48.37 9.70 2.45
N SER A 436 -48.58 10.05 3.72
CA SER A 436 -48.72 9.09 4.81
C SER A 436 -49.96 8.22 4.65
N ILE A 437 -51.10 8.80 4.23
CA ILE A 437 -52.33 8.04 3.96
C ILE A 437 -52.13 7.10 2.77
N VAL A 438 -51.57 7.58 1.67
CA VAL A 438 -51.31 6.75 0.48
C VAL A 438 -50.35 5.60 0.80
N ALA A 439 -49.38 5.78 1.69
CA ALA A 439 -48.44 4.72 2.07
C ALA A 439 -49.04 3.61 2.94
N LEU A 440 -50.29 3.76 3.43
CA LEU A 440 -51.02 2.74 4.18
C LEU A 440 -51.81 1.77 3.29
N PHE A 441 -51.98 2.11 2.00
CA PHE A 441 -52.64 1.31 0.97
C PHE A 441 -51.61 0.87 -0.07
#